data_AF-A0A8B3KZT2-F1
#
_entry.id   AF-A0A8B3KZT2-F1
#
_cell.length_a   1.000
_cell.length_b   1.000
_cell.length_c   1.000
_cell.angle_alpha   90.00
_cell.angle_beta   90.00
_cell.angle_gamma   90.00
#
_symmetry.space_group_name_H-M   'P 1'
#
loop_
_entity.id
_entity.type
_entity.pdbx_description
1 polymer ?
#
loop_
_entity_poly.entity_id
_entity_poly.type
_entity_poly.pdbx_seq_one_letter_code
_entity_poly.pdbx_strand_id
1 'polypeptide(L)'
;LIPGILETAINSDLPGQIRAITSQDVYSFDGRRILIPTGTRLIGEYQSDVTRGQKRIFVIWTRLIRDDGVSVRLNSIGSDSLGRSGLSGHVDNKWRERFGSAIVLSIVGAGASYLTGFGSDQAYGKNNDDAKRGEELARDTIAQTFSDMANQALSENLRIPPTISVSQGERIFVYVRQDLDFSAMYDDPVTEAMKEIQRERRRR
;
A
#
# COMPACT_ATOMS: atom_id res chain seq x y z
N LEU A 1 18.87 1.50 -12.57
CA LEU A 1 17.95 0.95 -11.53
C LEU A 1 18.78 0.16 -10.54
N ILE A 2 18.43 0.20 -9.26
CA ILE A 2 19.08 -0.65 -8.24
C ILE A 2 18.12 -1.79 -7.90
N PRO A 3 18.42 -3.06 -8.27
CA PRO A 3 17.55 -4.19 -7.96
C PRO A 3 17.75 -4.64 -6.52
N GLY A 4 16.66 -4.86 -5.80
CA GLY A 4 16.67 -5.29 -4.40
C GLY A 4 15.58 -6.29 -4.07
N ILE A 5 15.69 -6.87 -2.88
CA ILE A 5 14.72 -7.77 -2.28
C ILE A 5 14.31 -7.19 -0.95
N LEU A 6 13.01 -7.06 -0.72
CA LEU A 6 12.46 -6.51 0.49
C LEU A 6 12.69 -7.47 1.68
N GLU A 7 13.25 -6.99 2.78
CA GLU A 7 13.46 -7.79 4.00
C GLU A 7 12.26 -7.70 4.96
N THR A 8 11.58 -6.55 4.96
CA THR A 8 10.45 -6.26 5.87
C THR A 8 9.14 -6.27 5.11
N ALA A 9 8.09 -6.91 5.65
CA ALA A 9 6.75 -6.77 5.10
C ALA A 9 6.24 -5.32 5.23
N ILE A 10 5.35 -4.92 4.33
CA ILE A 10 4.68 -3.61 4.34
C ILE A 10 3.22 -3.83 4.65
N ASN A 11 2.66 -3.00 5.53
CA ASN A 11 1.23 -2.91 5.76
C ASN A 11 0.83 -1.43 5.78
N SER A 12 -0.02 -1.02 4.84
CA SER A 12 -0.46 0.37 4.72
C SER A 12 -1.39 0.87 5.83
N ASP A 13 -1.73 0.05 6.83
CA ASP A 13 -2.53 0.49 7.99
C ASP A 13 -1.81 1.57 8.81
N LEU A 14 -0.47 1.54 8.87
CA LEU A 14 0.36 2.52 9.57
C LEU A 14 1.60 2.85 8.74
N PRO A 15 2.07 4.11 8.73
CA PRO A 15 3.31 4.46 8.06
C PRO A 15 4.49 3.85 8.82
N GLY A 16 5.53 3.47 8.09
CA GLY A 16 6.66 2.78 8.70
C GLY A 16 7.93 2.83 7.87
N GLN A 17 9.02 2.41 8.51
CA GLN A 17 10.30 2.19 7.86
C GLN A 17 10.37 0.78 7.29
N ILE A 18 11.06 0.66 6.17
CA ILE A 18 11.29 -0.60 5.48
C ILE A 18 12.77 -0.79 5.17
N ARG A 19 13.14 -2.05 5.00
CA ARG A 19 14.49 -2.44 4.63
C ARG A 19 14.44 -3.40 3.45
N ALA A 20 15.41 -3.24 2.54
CA ALA A 20 15.67 -4.17 1.46
C ALA A 20 17.17 -4.41 1.34
N ILE A 21 17.53 -5.48 0.66
CA ILE A 21 18.91 -5.81 0.34
C ILE A 21 19.09 -5.83 -1.18
N THR A 22 20.15 -5.20 -1.67
CA THR A 22 20.49 -5.22 -3.10
C THR A 22 20.76 -6.66 -3.53
N SER A 23 20.17 -7.07 -4.66
CA SER A 23 20.25 -8.44 -5.16
C SER A 23 21.32 -8.66 -6.24
N GLN A 24 21.84 -7.59 -6.84
CA GLN A 24 22.85 -7.62 -7.89
C GLN A 24 23.77 -6.41 -7.79
N ASP A 25 25.00 -6.58 -8.26
CA ASP A 25 25.97 -5.49 -8.35
C ASP A 25 25.49 -4.41 -9.32
N VAL A 26 25.54 -3.15 -8.89
CA VAL A 26 25.28 -1.98 -9.74
C VAL A 26 26.60 -1.32 -10.08
N TYR A 27 26.86 -1.24 -11.38
CA TYR A 27 28.10 -0.74 -11.93
C TYR A 27 28.05 0.78 -12.14
N SER A 28 29.24 1.36 -12.28
CA SER A 28 29.44 2.74 -12.74
C SER A 28 28.90 2.95 -14.15
N PHE A 29 28.77 4.21 -14.54
CA PHE A 29 28.28 4.59 -15.87
C PHE A 29 29.09 3.95 -17.01
N ASP A 30 30.41 3.83 -16.85
CA ASP A 30 31.32 3.19 -17.79
C ASP A 30 31.38 1.66 -17.66
N GLY A 31 30.66 1.08 -16.70
CA GLY A 31 30.58 -0.37 -16.47
C GLY A 31 31.82 -1.00 -15.84
N ARG A 32 32.86 -0.22 -15.49
CA ARG A 32 34.16 -0.75 -15.06
C ARG A 32 34.25 -1.06 -13.58
N ARG A 33 33.46 -0.36 -12.76
CA ARG A 33 33.56 -0.43 -11.29
C ARG A 33 32.20 -0.77 -10.70
N ILE A 34 32.21 -1.61 -9.67
CA ILE A 34 31.01 -1.86 -8.86
C ILE A 34 30.88 -0.71 -7.87
N LEU A 35 29.81 0.08 -8.00
CA LEU A 35 29.53 1.18 -7.09
C LEU A 35 28.69 0.70 -5.90
N ILE A 36 27.68 -0.11 -6.18
CA ILE A 36 26.78 -0.68 -5.17
C ILE A 36 26.84 -2.19 -5.29
N PRO A 37 27.61 -2.87 -4.41
CA PRO A 37 27.67 -4.32 -4.39
C PRO A 37 26.33 -4.95 -4.00
N THR A 38 26.12 -6.18 -4.43
CA THR A 38 25.11 -7.07 -3.90
C THR A 38 25.27 -7.19 -2.38
N GLY A 39 24.16 -7.32 -1.66
CA GLY A 39 24.18 -7.32 -0.19
C GLY A 39 24.16 -5.93 0.46
N THR A 40 24.24 -4.84 -0.31
CA THR A 40 24.05 -3.47 0.20
C THR A 40 22.66 -3.33 0.80
N ARG A 41 22.55 -2.72 2.00
CA ARG A 41 21.26 -2.47 2.66
C ARG A 41 20.65 -1.18 2.15
N LEU A 42 19.40 -1.27 1.70
CA LEU A 42 18.55 -0.15 1.32
C LEU A 42 17.58 0.13 2.46
N ILE A 43 17.46 1.39 2.83
CA ILE A 43 16.55 1.84 3.89
C ILE A 43 15.61 2.88 3.29
N GLY A 44 14.33 2.68 3.58
CA GLY A 44 13.27 3.51 3.05
C GLY A 44 12.10 3.62 4.02
N GLU A 45 11.08 4.29 3.55
CA GLU A 45 9.83 4.51 4.25
C GLU A 45 8.68 4.45 3.26
N TYR A 46 7.51 4.10 3.77
CA TYR A 46 6.28 4.08 2.99
C TYR A 46 5.21 4.88 3.72
N GLN A 47 4.30 5.44 2.94
CA GLN A 47 3.14 6.17 3.46
C GLN A 47 1.93 5.24 3.53
N SER A 48 1.10 5.46 4.55
CA SER A 48 -0.17 4.74 4.78
C SER A 48 -1.35 5.34 4.02
N ASP A 49 -1.15 6.45 3.30
CA ASP A 49 -2.22 7.12 2.57
C ASP A 49 -2.63 6.31 1.34
N VAL A 50 -3.56 5.38 1.55
CA VAL A 50 -4.16 4.55 0.50
C VAL A 50 -5.54 5.10 0.16
N THR A 51 -5.67 5.57 -1.07
CA THR A 51 -6.95 6.01 -1.63
C THR A 51 -7.75 4.85 -2.23
N ARG A 52 -9.06 5.03 -2.39
CA ARG A 52 -9.90 4.03 -3.05
C ARG A 52 -9.45 3.80 -4.50
N GLY A 53 -9.37 2.54 -4.90
CA GLY A 53 -8.91 2.13 -6.23
C GLY A 53 -7.38 2.03 -6.37
N GLN A 54 -6.63 2.50 -5.37
CA GLN A 54 -5.19 2.30 -5.29
C GLN A 54 -4.86 0.84 -4.99
N LYS A 55 -3.95 0.26 -5.77
CA LYS A 55 -3.47 -1.12 -5.62
C LYS A 55 -1.96 -1.20 -5.38
N ARG A 56 -1.33 -0.06 -5.13
CA ARG A 56 0.12 0.08 -4.95
C ARG A 56 0.45 0.99 -3.80
N ILE A 57 1.55 0.69 -3.12
CA ILE A 57 2.09 1.53 -2.04
C ILE A 57 3.23 2.36 -2.59
N PHE A 58 3.21 3.65 -2.32
CA PHE A 58 4.31 4.54 -2.63
C PHE A 58 5.42 4.37 -1.59
N VAL A 59 6.64 4.17 -2.08
CA VAL A 59 7.82 3.90 -1.26
C VAL A 59 8.92 4.87 -1.65
N ILE A 60 9.59 5.42 -0.65
CA ILE A 60 10.77 6.28 -0.82
C ILE A 60 11.96 5.58 -0.18
N TRP A 61 13.02 5.39 -0.95
CA TRP A 61 14.31 4.92 -0.48
C TRP A 61 15.17 6.13 -0.11
N THR A 62 15.48 6.26 1.18
CA THR A 62 16.16 7.44 1.73
C THR A 62 17.66 7.28 1.71
N ARG A 63 18.17 6.08 2.03
CA ARG A 63 19.62 5.80 2.09
C ARG A 63 19.99 4.39 1.69
N LEU A 64 21.20 4.24 1.18
CA LEU A 64 21.89 2.95 1.03
C LEU A 64 23.08 2.88 1.99
N ILE A 65 23.36 1.69 2.50
CA ILE A 65 24.49 1.40 3.38
C ILE A 65 25.18 0.14 2.86
N ARG A 66 26.41 0.33 2.38
CA ARG A 66 27.30 -0.75 1.94
C ARG A 66 27.93 -1.44 3.16
N ASP A 67 28.38 -2.67 2.97
CA ASP A 67 28.99 -3.50 4.01
C ASP A 67 30.31 -2.92 4.56
N ASP A 68 31.02 -2.15 3.75
CA ASP A 68 32.22 -1.40 4.13
C ASP A 68 31.96 -0.11 4.95
N GLY A 69 30.69 0.18 5.27
CA GLY A 69 30.30 1.34 6.09
C GLY A 69 29.99 2.60 5.27
N VAL A 70 30.14 2.57 3.95
CA VAL A 70 29.76 3.70 3.09
C VAL A 70 28.25 3.91 3.11
N SER A 71 27.81 5.13 3.40
CA SER A 71 26.41 5.53 3.35
C SER A 71 26.18 6.61 2.31
N VAL A 72 25.24 6.37 1.40
CA VAL A 72 24.87 7.31 0.34
C VAL A 72 23.37 7.62 0.44
N ARG A 73 23.02 8.90 0.32
CA ARG A 73 21.63 9.35 0.30
C ARG A 73 21.03 9.10 -1.09
N LEU A 74 19.90 8.41 -1.13
CA LEU A 74 19.21 8.07 -2.37
C LEU A 74 18.09 9.07 -2.69
N ASN A 75 17.23 9.37 -1.71
CA ASN A 75 16.00 10.16 -1.88
C ASN A 75 15.22 9.81 -3.15
N SER A 76 15.10 8.50 -3.42
CA SER A 76 14.67 7.96 -4.71
C SER A 76 13.42 7.11 -4.56
N ILE A 77 12.61 7.04 -5.61
CA ILE A 77 11.30 6.37 -5.56
C ILE A 77 11.48 4.87 -5.78
N GLY A 78 10.73 4.06 -5.04
CA GLY A 78 10.61 2.63 -5.29
C GLY A 78 9.70 2.32 -6.48
N SER A 79 10.11 1.37 -7.30
CA SER A 79 9.34 0.82 -8.41
C SER A 79 9.20 -0.69 -8.30
N ASP A 80 8.17 -1.22 -8.96
CA ASP A 80 8.00 -2.66 -9.13
C ASP A 80 9.00 -3.25 -10.14
N SER A 81 8.89 -4.56 -10.37
CA SER A 81 9.75 -5.31 -11.29
C SER A 81 9.66 -4.89 -12.75
N LEU A 82 8.61 -4.15 -13.13
CA LEU A 82 8.42 -3.59 -14.47
C LEU A 82 8.78 -2.10 -14.53
N GLY A 83 9.29 -1.51 -13.45
CA GLY A 83 9.65 -0.09 -13.38
C GLY A 83 8.46 0.85 -13.17
N ARG A 84 7.27 0.34 -12.82
CA ARG A 84 6.13 1.18 -12.47
C ARG A 84 6.31 1.74 -11.06
N SER A 85 5.88 2.98 -10.82
CA SER A 85 6.00 3.60 -9.50
C SER A 85 5.19 2.85 -8.43
N GLY A 86 5.81 2.70 -7.26
CA GLY A 86 5.25 2.02 -6.11
C GLY A 86 5.34 0.49 -6.21
N LEU A 87 5.03 -0.17 -5.09
CA LEU A 87 5.02 -1.63 -4.99
C LEU A 87 3.59 -2.14 -5.10
N SER A 88 3.38 -3.14 -5.96
CA SER A 88 2.08 -3.83 -6.05
C SER A 88 1.96 -4.79 -4.87
N GLY A 89 0.77 -4.82 -4.25
CA GLY A 89 0.51 -5.64 -3.07
C GLY A 89 -0.87 -6.27 -3.09
N HIS A 90 -1.14 -7.11 -2.10
CA HIS A 90 -2.48 -7.63 -1.86
C HIS A 90 -3.36 -6.53 -1.27
N VAL A 91 -4.57 -6.36 -1.81
CA VAL A 91 -5.51 -5.32 -1.37
C VAL A 91 -6.65 -5.95 -0.60
N ASP A 92 -6.71 -5.69 0.70
CA ASP A 92 -7.87 -5.98 1.52
C ASP A 92 -8.85 -4.80 1.50
N ASN A 93 -10.03 -5.05 0.94
CA ASN A 93 -11.10 -4.06 0.87
C ASN A 93 -11.98 -4.03 2.13
N LYS A 94 -11.72 -4.89 3.12
CA LYS A 94 -12.43 -4.95 4.40
C LYS A 94 -13.95 -5.01 4.21
N TRP A 95 -14.41 -5.81 3.23
CA TRP A 95 -15.84 -5.89 2.86
C TRP A 95 -16.72 -6.34 4.03
N ARG A 96 -16.19 -7.20 4.91
CA ARG A 96 -16.93 -7.70 6.07
C ARG A 96 -17.10 -6.62 7.12
N GLU A 97 -16.05 -5.86 7.38
CA GLU A 97 -16.06 -4.75 8.32
C GLU A 97 -16.90 -3.59 7.78
N ARG A 98 -16.86 -3.36 6.45
CA ARG A 98 -17.61 -2.30 5.77
C ARG A 98 -19.09 -2.60 5.56
N PHE A 99 -19.48 -3.86 5.35
CA PHE A 99 -20.86 -4.18 4.95
C PHE A 99 -21.52 -5.21 5.86
N GLY A 100 -20.80 -5.80 6.81
CA GLY A 100 -21.34 -6.83 7.70
C GLY A 100 -22.53 -6.32 8.53
N SER A 101 -22.40 -5.14 9.14
CA SER A 101 -23.49 -4.55 9.93
C SER A 101 -24.69 -4.17 9.07
N ALA A 102 -24.46 -3.57 7.90
CA ALA A 102 -25.51 -3.19 6.96
C ALA A 102 -26.29 -4.42 6.44
N ILE A 103 -25.61 -5.54 6.18
CA ILE A 103 -26.25 -6.80 5.78
C ILE A 103 -27.14 -7.34 6.90
N VAL A 104 -26.65 -7.38 8.14
CA VAL A 104 -27.45 -7.84 9.29
C VAL A 104 -28.67 -6.95 9.51
N LEU A 105 -28.48 -5.63 9.47
CA LEU A 105 -29.59 -4.67 9.57
C LEU A 105 -30.60 -4.90 8.44
N SER A 106 -30.16 -5.11 7.20
CA SER A 106 -31.03 -5.40 6.06
C SER A 106 -31.90 -6.63 6.28
N ILE A 107 -31.34 -7.70 6.87
CA ILE A 107 -32.09 -8.91 7.19
C ILE A 107 -33.12 -8.64 8.30
N VAL A 108 -32.75 -7.90 9.35
CA VAL A 108 -33.66 -7.53 10.44
C VAL A 108 -34.79 -6.63 9.93
N GLY A 109 -34.48 -5.65 9.09
CA GLY A 109 -35.44 -4.77 8.45
C GLY A 109 -36.40 -5.53 7.54
N ALA A 110 -35.89 -6.42 6.70
CA ALA A 110 -36.71 -7.29 5.86
C ALA A 110 -37.61 -8.21 6.70
N GLY A 111 -37.08 -8.82 7.76
CA GLY A 111 -37.85 -9.64 8.69
C GLY A 111 -38.95 -8.86 9.42
N ALA A 112 -38.64 -7.66 9.92
CA ALA A 112 -39.63 -6.79 10.55
C ALA A 112 -40.73 -6.39 9.56
N SER A 113 -40.38 -5.98 8.34
CA SER A 113 -41.36 -5.64 7.29
C SER A 113 -42.24 -6.83 6.89
N TYR A 114 -41.67 -8.03 6.85
CA TYR A 114 -42.40 -9.28 6.56
C TYR A 114 -43.35 -9.62 7.71
N LEU A 115 -42.90 -9.53 8.97
CA LEU A 115 -43.74 -9.77 10.14
C LEU A 115 -44.86 -8.74 10.29
N THR A 116 -44.61 -7.46 9.99
CA THR A 116 -45.69 -6.46 9.94
C THR A 116 -46.62 -6.70 8.76
N GLY A 117 -46.09 -7.17 7.62
CA GLY A 117 -46.84 -7.48 6.39
C GLY A 117 -47.76 -8.70 6.49
N PHE A 118 -47.36 -9.73 7.24
CA PHE A 118 -48.11 -10.97 7.44
C PHE A 118 -48.83 -11.05 8.81
N GLY A 119 -48.30 -10.41 9.85
CA GLY A 119 -48.92 -10.33 11.18
C GLY A 119 -50.20 -9.49 11.20
N SER A 120 -50.38 -8.61 10.21
CA SER A 120 -51.60 -7.82 10.01
C SER A 120 -52.76 -8.63 9.44
N ASP A 121 -52.48 -9.66 8.65
CA ASP A 121 -53.53 -10.51 8.06
C ASP A 121 -54.09 -11.54 9.06
N GLN A 122 -53.38 -11.83 10.15
CA GLN A 122 -53.79 -12.84 11.14
C GLN A 122 -54.13 -12.30 12.53
N ALA A 123 -53.88 -11.03 12.85
CA ALA A 123 -54.16 -10.47 14.18
C ALA A 123 -55.52 -9.76 14.34
N TYR A 124 -56.25 -9.42 13.28
CA TYR A 124 -57.47 -8.61 13.42
C TYR A 124 -58.72 -9.27 12.82
N GLY A 125 -59.35 -10.10 13.63
CA GLY A 125 -60.77 -10.38 13.48
C GLY A 125 -61.60 -9.11 13.71
N LYS A 126 -62.39 -8.73 12.70
CA LYS A 126 -63.54 -7.80 12.74
C LYS A 126 -63.29 -6.39 13.33
N ASN A 127 -63.36 -5.40 12.42
CA ASN A 127 -63.79 -4.01 12.64
C ASN A 127 -62.93 -3.13 13.55
N ASN A 128 -61.93 -2.43 13.01
CA ASN A 128 -61.46 -1.12 13.52
C ASN A 128 -60.59 -0.42 12.45
N ASP A 129 -61.09 0.67 11.85
CA ASP A 129 -60.37 1.50 10.86
C ASP A 129 -59.15 2.22 11.48
N ASP A 130 -59.15 2.45 12.80
CA ASP A 130 -58.05 3.09 13.52
C ASP A 130 -56.79 2.19 13.63
N ALA A 131 -56.97 0.87 13.64
CA ALA A 131 -55.86 -0.09 13.69
C ALA A 131 -55.06 -0.11 12.39
N LYS A 132 -55.73 0.05 11.23
CA LYS A 132 -55.07 0.10 9.91
C LYS A 132 -54.22 1.37 9.74
N ARG A 133 -54.70 2.52 10.23
CA ARG A 133 -53.94 3.78 10.22
C ARG A 133 -52.72 3.75 11.12
N GLY A 134 -52.85 3.19 12.33
CA GLY A 134 -51.72 3.03 13.26
C GLY A 134 -50.64 2.08 12.73
N GLU A 135 -51.03 1.07 11.97
CA GLU A 135 -50.12 0.11 11.36
C GLU A 135 -49.36 0.69 10.15
N GLU A 136 -50.05 1.45 9.28
CA GLU A 136 -49.42 2.16 8.16
C GLU A 136 -48.43 3.22 8.67
N LEU A 137 -48.81 3.97 9.72
CA LEU A 137 -47.92 4.91 10.41
C LEU A 137 -46.71 4.20 11.07
N ALA A 138 -46.91 3.02 11.66
CA ALA A 138 -45.82 2.23 12.24
C ALA A 138 -44.88 1.69 11.15
N ARG A 139 -45.40 1.20 10.03
CA ARG A 139 -44.61 0.74 8.86
C ARG A 139 -43.78 1.87 8.27
N ASP A 140 -44.36 3.05 8.08
CA ASP A 140 -43.65 4.22 7.55
C ASP A 140 -42.58 4.74 8.52
N THR A 141 -42.89 4.79 9.81
CA THR A 141 -41.93 5.21 10.84
C THR A 141 -40.76 4.24 10.95
N ILE A 142 -41.02 2.92 10.89
CA ILE A 142 -39.98 1.89 10.89
C ILE A 142 -39.15 1.98 9.60
N ALA A 143 -39.78 2.15 8.43
CA ALA A 143 -39.08 2.26 7.16
C ALA A 143 -38.17 3.50 7.09
N GLN A 144 -38.63 4.64 7.61
CA GLN A 144 -37.83 5.87 7.70
C GLN A 144 -36.66 5.71 8.68
N THR A 145 -36.92 5.22 9.90
CA THR A 145 -35.89 4.98 10.91
C THR A 145 -34.83 3.99 10.40
N PHE A 146 -35.27 2.94 9.71
CA PHE A 146 -34.38 1.96 9.10
C PHE A 146 -33.52 2.57 7.98
N SER A 147 -34.11 3.40 7.13
CA SER A 147 -33.40 4.09 6.05
C SER A 147 -32.33 5.04 6.61
N ASP A 148 -32.64 5.78 7.66
CA ASP A 148 -31.69 6.69 8.32
C ASP A 148 -30.53 5.92 8.98
N MET A 149 -30.83 4.83 9.69
CA MET A 149 -29.82 3.95 10.28
C MET A 149 -28.93 3.30 9.22
N ALA A 150 -29.52 2.82 8.11
CA ALA A 150 -28.79 2.23 7.00
C ALA A 150 -27.86 3.26 6.33
N ASN A 151 -28.34 4.47 6.11
CA ASN A 151 -27.56 5.58 5.54
C ASN A 151 -26.41 6.00 6.47
N GLN A 152 -26.64 6.06 7.79
CA GLN A 152 -25.60 6.38 8.77
C GLN A 152 -24.54 5.27 8.85
N ALA A 153 -24.95 4.01 8.97
CA ALA A 153 -24.04 2.87 8.98
C ALA A 153 -23.22 2.78 7.70
N LEU A 154 -23.84 2.98 6.54
CA LEU A 154 -23.14 3.02 5.25
C LEU A 154 -22.12 4.18 5.22
N SER A 155 -22.50 5.37 5.70
CA SER A 155 -21.63 6.54 5.73
C SER A 155 -20.41 6.36 6.64
N GLU A 156 -20.56 5.70 7.78
CA GLU A 156 -19.44 5.36 8.69
C GLU A 156 -18.55 4.27 8.10
N ASN A 157 -19.16 3.21 7.57
CA ASN A 157 -18.42 2.10 6.99
C ASN A 157 -17.64 2.47 5.72
N LEU A 158 -18.17 3.41 4.92
CA LEU A 158 -17.46 3.95 3.76
C LEU A 158 -16.17 4.72 4.14
N ARG A 159 -15.93 4.99 5.43
CA ARG A 159 -14.70 5.62 5.93
C ARG A 159 -13.58 4.65 6.24
N ILE A 160 -13.85 3.35 6.37
CA ILE A 160 -12.82 2.34 6.64
C ILE A 160 -11.90 2.25 5.41
N PRO A 161 -10.62 2.67 5.46
CA PRO A 161 -9.73 2.63 4.30
C PRO A 161 -9.37 1.18 3.93
N PRO A 162 -9.10 0.90 2.65
CA PRO A 162 -8.57 -0.41 2.26
C PRO A 162 -7.12 -0.54 2.76
N THR A 163 -6.67 -1.76 2.95
CA THR A 163 -5.30 -2.06 3.38
C THR A 163 -4.55 -2.71 2.23
N ILE A 164 -3.33 -2.26 1.96
CA ILE A 164 -2.44 -2.90 1.01
C ILE A 164 -1.30 -3.53 1.81
N SER A 165 -1.03 -4.81 1.55
CA SER A 165 0.09 -5.53 2.12
C SER A 165 1.06 -6.01 1.04
N VAL A 166 2.36 -5.87 1.32
CA VAL A 166 3.44 -6.40 0.47
C VAL A 166 4.27 -7.35 1.32
N SER A 167 4.42 -8.57 0.85
CA SER A 167 5.19 -9.60 1.54
C SER A 167 6.69 -9.26 1.56
N GLN A 168 7.38 -9.68 2.61
CA GLN A 168 8.82 -9.79 2.58
C GLN A 168 9.26 -10.75 1.45
N GLY A 169 10.47 -10.55 0.94
CA GLY A 169 11.01 -11.28 -0.21
C GLY A 169 10.58 -10.73 -1.57
N GLU A 170 9.69 -9.73 -1.60
CA GLU A 170 9.26 -9.11 -2.86
C GLU A 170 10.44 -8.43 -3.57
N ARG A 171 10.51 -8.59 -4.89
CA ARG A 171 11.53 -7.93 -5.72
C ARG A 171 11.15 -6.47 -5.91
N ILE A 172 12.07 -5.59 -5.54
CA ILE A 172 11.90 -4.15 -5.64
C ILE A 172 12.99 -3.57 -6.53
N PHE A 173 12.69 -2.44 -7.15
CA PHE A 173 13.67 -1.68 -7.92
C PHE A 173 13.69 -0.26 -7.38
N VAL A 174 14.88 0.30 -7.20
CA VAL A 174 15.02 1.72 -6.87
C VAL A 174 15.30 2.49 -8.15
N TYR A 175 14.41 3.44 -8.46
CA TYR A 175 14.62 4.39 -9.54
C TYR A 175 15.41 5.58 -9.00
N VAL A 176 16.72 5.57 -9.29
CA VAL A 176 17.66 6.62 -8.88
C VAL A 176 17.32 7.91 -9.63
N ARG A 177 16.92 8.95 -8.90
CA ARG A 177 16.46 10.22 -9.48
C ARG A 177 17.57 11.26 -9.69
N GLN A 178 18.67 11.09 -8.98
CA GLN A 178 19.79 12.01 -8.95
C GLN A 178 21.09 11.22 -9.12
N ASP A 179 22.07 11.81 -9.77
CA ASP A 179 23.37 11.17 -9.93
C ASP A 179 23.99 10.93 -8.55
N LEU A 180 24.47 9.71 -8.36
CA LEU A 180 25.16 9.31 -7.13
C LEU A 180 26.66 9.44 -7.41
N ASP A 181 27.28 10.45 -6.82
CA ASP A 181 28.71 10.66 -6.98
C ASP A 181 29.52 9.82 -5.99
N PHE A 182 30.35 8.93 -6.54
CA PHE A 182 31.29 8.08 -5.80
C PHE A 182 32.76 8.48 -6.08
N SER A 183 33.00 9.63 -6.72
CA SER A 183 34.35 10.12 -7.08
C SER A 183 35.28 10.26 -5.89
N ALA A 184 34.76 10.58 -4.70
CA ALA A 184 35.56 10.66 -3.48
C ALA A 184 36.13 9.30 -3.03
N MET A 185 35.59 8.18 -3.52
CA MET A 185 35.98 6.82 -3.13
C MET A 185 36.93 6.16 -4.13
N TYR A 186 36.95 6.63 -5.38
CA TYR A 186 37.71 6.03 -6.46
C TYR A 186 38.49 7.10 -7.22
N ASP A 187 39.77 6.85 -7.50
CA ASP A 187 40.56 7.73 -8.34
C ASP A 187 39.86 7.94 -9.70
N ASP A 188 39.95 9.16 -10.23
CA ASP A 188 39.45 9.50 -11.56
C ASP A 188 39.99 8.48 -12.58
N PRO A 189 39.13 7.83 -13.38
CA PRO A 189 39.55 6.84 -14.37
C PRO A 189 40.62 7.36 -15.34
N VAL A 190 40.64 8.66 -15.65
CA VAL A 190 41.70 9.29 -16.47
C VAL A 190 43.03 9.29 -15.72
N THR A 191 43.00 9.58 -14.42
CA THR A 191 44.19 9.60 -13.57
C THR A 191 44.76 8.18 -13.39
N GLU A 192 43.90 7.17 -13.22
CA GLU A 192 44.33 5.77 -13.19
C GLU A 192 44.97 5.33 -14.52
N ALA A 193 44.32 5.59 -15.65
CA ALA A 193 44.86 5.25 -16.96
C ALA A 193 46.21 5.92 -17.24
N MET A 194 46.36 7.19 -16.83
CA MET A 194 47.64 7.91 -16.93
C MET A 194 48.72 7.29 -16.03
N LYS A 195 48.37 6.91 -14.79
CA LYS A 195 49.29 6.21 -13.87
C LYS A 195 49.73 4.85 -14.46
N GLU A 196 48.82 4.12 -15.10
CA GLU A 196 49.11 2.83 -15.74
C GLU A 196 50.05 3.00 -16.94
N ILE A 197 49.77 3.93 -17.85
CA ILE A 197 50.65 4.25 -19.00
C ILE A 197 52.05 4.68 -18.52
N GLN A 198 52.14 5.50 -17.48
CA GLN A 198 53.43 5.92 -16.92
C GLN A 198 54.21 4.74 -16.32
N ARG A 199 53.53 3.79 -15.67
CA ARG A 199 54.15 2.55 -15.14
C ARG A 199 54.66 1.66 -16.27
N GLU A 200 53.91 1.50 -17.36
CA GLU A 200 54.35 0.73 -18.53
C GLU A 200 55.59 1.35 -19.19
N ARG A 201 55.60 2.68 -19.37
CA ARG A 201 56.74 3.39 -19.96
C ARG A 201 58.01 3.33 -19.11
N ARG A 202 57.89 3.21 -17.79
CA ARG A 202 59.06 3.03 -16.89
C ARG A 202 59.60 1.60 -16.85
N ARG A 203 58.85 0.62 -17.34
CA ARG A 203 59.27 -0.81 -17.37
C ARG A 203 59.93 -1.22 -18.69
N ARG A 204 59.91 -0.35 -19.70
CA ARG A 204 60.66 -0.51 -20.97
C ARG A 204 61.94 0.32 -20.90
#